data_AF-A0A1R3TXZ8-F1
#
_entry.id   AF-A0A1R3TXZ8-F1
#
_cell.length_a   1.000
_cell.length_b   1.000
_cell.length_c   1.000
_cell.angle_alpha   90.00
_cell.angle_beta   90.00
_cell.angle_gamma   90.00
#
_symmetry.space_group_name_H-M   'P 1'
#
loop_
_entity.id
_entity.type
_entity.pdbx_description
1 polymer ?
#
loop_
_entity_poly.entity_id
_entity_poly.type
_entity_poly.pdbx_seq_one_letter_code
_entity_poly.pdbx_strand_id
1 'polypeptide(L)'
;MYLWVAKSIIGPHLEVNVQQLSSLVMVLVTLMILSAGFVTGAASDGNWGEGVGALFIGPIVFFFIAHTILYLGARLVRGKDGVASYTASKINRIAALMTILAAIAAA
;
A
#
# COMPACT_ATOMS: atom_id res chain seq x y z
N MET A 1 -32.68 -19.55 -3.03
CA MET A 1 -32.56 -18.40 -3.95
C MET A 1 -31.86 -17.21 -3.30
N TYR A 2 -32.33 -16.71 -2.15
CA TYR A 2 -31.70 -15.58 -1.42
C TYR A 2 -30.22 -15.77 -1.04
N LEU A 3 -29.82 -16.97 -0.58
CA LEU A 3 -28.41 -17.27 -0.25
C LEU A 3 -27.46 -17.25 -1.46
N TRP A 4 -27.95 -17.63 -2.64
CA TRP A 4 -27.15 -17.63 -3.87
C TRP A 4 -26.95 -16.19 -4.40
N VAL A 5 -28.00 -15.37 -4.33
CA VAL A 5 -27.95 -13.95 -4.68
C VAL A 5 -27.06 -13.16 -3.71
N ALA A 6 -27.14 -13.43 -2.41
CA ALA A 6 -26.25 -12.83 -1.42
C ALA A 6 -24.78 -13.20 -1.70
N LYS A 7 -24.50 -14.46 -2.02
CA LYS A 7 -23.12 -14.90 -2.31
C LYS A 7 -22.59 -14.37 -3.64
N SER A 8 -23.44 -14.21 -4.67
CA SER A 8 -23.01 -13.70 -5.99
C SER A 8 -22.88 -12.18 -6.05
N ILE A 9 -23.64 -11.44 -5.24
CA ILE A 9 -23.61 -9.98 -5.22
C ILE A 9 -22.71 -9.47 -4.10
N ILE A 10 -22.86 -9.96 -2.87
CA ILE A 10 -22.15 -9.41 -1.68
C ILE A 10 -20.77 -10.05 -1.52
N GLY A 11 -20.62 -11.34 -1.84
CA GLY A 11 -19.37 -12.09 -1.71
C GLY A 11 -18.17 -11.42 -2.40
N PRO A 12 -18.26 -11.07 -3.70
CA PRO A 12 -17.16 -10.42 -4.41
C PRO A 12 -16.78 -9.05 -3.83
N HIS A 13 -17.77 -8.27 -3.37
CA HIS A 13 -17.50 -6.97 -2.73
C HIS A 13 -16.79 -7.13 -1.38
N LEU A 14 -17.17 -8.15 -0.60
CA LEU A 14 -16.53 -8.45 0.67
C LEU A 14 -15.08 -8.91 0.46
N GLU A 15 -14.84 -9.80 -0.51
CA GLU A 15 -13.51 -10.31 -0.84
C GLU A 15 -12.59 -9.20 -1.34
N VAL A 16 -13.08 -8.30 -2.21
CA VAL A 16 -12.32 -7.13 -2.68
C VAL A 16 -11.96 -6.20 -1.53
N ASN A 17 -12.89 -5.91 -0.62
CA ASN A 17 -12.63 -5.04 0.52
C ASN A 17 -11.66 -5.67 1.53
N VAL A 18 -11.77 -6.98 1.79
CA VAL A 18 -10.85 -7.70 2.68
C VAL A 18 -9.45 -7.76 2.07
N GLN A 19 -9.33 -7.97 0.75
CA GLN A 19 -8.04 -8.00 0.07
C GLN A 19 -7.36 -6.62 0.00
N GLN A 20 -8.15 -5.56 -0.16
CA GLN A 20 -7.65 -4.19 -0.06
C GLN A 20 -7.18 -3.85 1.37
N LEU A 21 -7.94 -4.28 2.38
CA LEU A 21 -7.55 -4.10 3.78
C LEU A 21 -6.26 -4.85 4.11
N SER A 22 -6.15 -6.13 3.72
CA SER A 22 -4.96 -6.94 3.97
C SER A 22 -3.73 -6.39 3.23
N SER A 23 -3.91 -5.91 2.00
CA SER A 23 -2.86 -5.26 1.23
C SER A 23 -2.38 -3.96 1.89
N LEU A 24 -3.29 -3.15 2.44
CA LEU A 24 -2.93 -1.94 3.19
C LEU A 24 -2.15 -2.27 4.46
N VAL A 25 -2.60 -3.27 5.22
CA VAL A 25 -1.89 -3.74 6.42
C VAL A 25 -0.48 -4.23 6.07
N MET A 26 -0.33 -5.01 5.01
CA MET A 26 0.98 -5.48 4.54
C MET A 26 1.92 -4.34 4.16
N VAL A 27 1.42 -3.32 3.46
CA VAL A 27 2.20 -2.12 3.11
C VAL A 27 2.70 -1.41 4.37
N LEU A 28 1.81 -1.20 5.35
CA LEU A 28 2.16 -0.51 6.59
C LEU A 28 3.18 -1.29 7.42
N VAL A 29 2.96 -2.60 7.60
CA VAL A 29 3.89 -3.47 8.34
C VAL A 29 5.26 -3.49 7.69
N THR A 30 5.32 -3.64 6.36
CA THR A 30 6.59 -3.65 5.62
C THR A 30 7.34 -2.33 5.80
N LEU A 31 6.65 -1.20 5.72
CA LEU A 31 7.26 0.13 5.89
C LEU A 31 7.70 0.40 7.33
N MET A 32 6.98 -0.13 8.33
CA MET A 32 7.45 -0.07 9.72
C MET A 32 8.72 -0.89 9.92
N ILE A 33 8.82 -2.08 9.31
CA ILE A 33 10.03 -2.91 9.40
C ILE A 33 11.21 -2.23 8.71
N LEU A 34 11.02 -1.71 7.49
CA LEU A 34 12.07 -1.03 6.75
C LEU A 34 12.53 0.27 7.42
N SER A 35 11.62 0.97 8.12
CA SER A 35 11.96 2.19 8.86
C SER A 35 12.48 1.93 10.28
N ALA A 36 12.39 0.70 10.79
CA ALA A 36 12.71 0.38 12.19
C ALA A 36 14.11 0.82 12.61
N GLY A 37 15.14 0.60 11.79
CA GLY A 37 16.52 0.97 12.11
C GLY A 37 16.73 2.49 12.19
N PHE A 38 16.07 3.26 11.33
CA PHE A 38 16.10 4.72 11.39
C PHE A 38 15.35 5.24 12.62
N VAL A 39 14.17 4.69 12.89
CA VAL A 39 13.34 5.08 14.04
C VAL A 39 14.04 4.78 15.37
N THR A 40 14.66 3.61 15.50
CA THR A 40 15.40 3.24 16.72
C THR A 40 16.69 4.05 16.88
N GLY A 41 17.38 4.38 15.79
CA GLY A 41 18.52 5.30 15.80
C GLY A 41 18.13 6.70 16.28
N ALA A 42 17.12 7.31 15.65
CA ALA A 42 16.63 8.63 16.04
C ALA A 42 16.12 8.69 17.49
N ALA A 43 15.44 7.64 17.96
CA ALA A 43 15.02 7.52 19.35
C ALA A 43 16.21 7.39 20.32
N SER A 44 17.23 6.62 19.96
CA SER A 44 18.47 6.46 20.73
C SER A 44 19.24 7.78 20.85
N ASP A 45 19.24 8.59 19.80
CA ASP A 45 19.89 9.90 19.76
C ASP A 45 19.06 11.00 20.48
N GLY A 46 17.93 10.62 21.10
CA GLY A 46 17.04 11.53 21.81
C GLY A 46 16.12 12.34 20.90
N ASN A 47 16.19 12.16 19.58
CA ASN A 47 15.34 12.83 18.60
C ASN A 47 14.03 12.05 18.34
N TRP A 48 13.23 11.90 19.39
CA TRP A 48 11.95 11.19 19.34
C TRP A 48 10.97 11.78 18.33
N GLY A 49 11.02 13.10 18.09
CA GLY A 49 10.17 13.77 17.11
C GLY A 49 10.42 13.28 15.69
N GLU A 50 11.69 13.12 15.31
CA GLU A 50 12.08 12.59 14.00
C GLU A 50 11.76 11.09 13.88
N GLY A 51 12.00 10.30 14.92
CA GLY A 51 11.67 8.87 14.94
C GLY A 51 10.17 8.61 14.79
N VAL A 52 9.33 9.32 15.56
CA VAL A 52 7.86 9.21 15.44
C VAL A 52 7.38 9.74 14.09
N GLY A 53 7.97 10.85 13.61
CA GLY A 53 7.69 11.39 12.28
C GLY A 53 7.96 10.36 11.18
N ALA A 54 9.13 9.72 11.19
CA ALA A 54 9.48 8.70 10.21
C ALA A 54 8.59 7.46 10.27
N LEU A 55 8.15 7.06 11.47
CA LEU A 55 7.26 5.91 11.66
C LEU A 55 5.89 6.09 11.00
N PHE A 56 5.33 7.31 11.02
CA PHE A 56 3.97 7.57 10.51
C PHE A 56 3.95 8.35 9.19
N ILE A 57 4.72 9.44 9.09
CA ILE A 57 4.75 10.31 7.91
C ILE A 57 5.47 9.60 6.75
N GLY A 58 6.57 8.89 7.02
CA GLY A 58 7.34 8.18 6.01
C GLY A 58 6.47 7.23 5.15
N PRO A 59 5.73 6.30 5.77
CA PRO A 59 4.84 5.41 5.05
C PRO A 59 3.73 6.12 4.26
N ILE A 60 3.17 7.20 4.81
CA ILE A 60 2.11 7.99 4.16
C ILE A 60 2.67 8.69 2.91
N VAL A 61 3.79 9.38 3.04
CA VAL A 61 4.45 10.08 1.93
C VAL A 61 4.82 9.09 0.83
N PHE A 62 5.39 7.95 1.20
CA PHE A 62 5.73 6.91 0.25
C PHE A 62 4.51 6.35 -0.49
N PHE A 63 3.41 6.11 0.22
CA PHE A 63 2.14 5.68 -0.38
C PHE A 63 1.65 6.68 -1.43
N PHE A 64 1.67 7.98 -1.15
CA PHE A 64 1.25 9.01 -2.11
C PHE A 64 2.15 9.08 -3.33
N ILE A 65 3.47 8.96 -3.15
CA ILE A 65 4.45 8.94 -4.25
C ILE A 65 4.21 7.70 -5.14
N ALA A 66 4.15 6.51 -4.54
CA ALA A 66 3.88 5.26 -5.24
C ALA A 66 2.54 5.31 -5.97
N HIS A 67 1.51 5.86 -5.33
CA HIS A 67 0.20 6.07 -5.95
C HIS A 67 0.30 6.96 -7.19
N THR A 68 1.00 8.09 -7.08
CA THR A 68 1.15 9.06 -8.16
C THR A 68 1.91 8.46 -9.35
N ILE A 69 3.02 7.77 -9.10
CA ILE A 69 3.81 7.11 -10.13
C ILE A 69 2.99 6.05 -10.86
N LEU A 70 2.33 5.15 -10.12
CA LEU A 70 1.53 4.08 -10.72
C LEU A 70 0.31 4.63 -11.47
N TYR A 71 -0.33 5.67 -10.94
CA TYR A 71 -1.45 6.33 -11.61
C TYR A 71 -1.02 6.98 -12.93
N LEU A 72 0.08 7.74 -12.92
CA LEU A 72 0.63 8.37 -14.11
C LEU A 72 1.09 7.31 -15.12
N GLY A 73 1.77 6.26 -14.68
CA GLY A 73 2.16 5.14 -15.54
C GLY A 73 0.96 4.46 -16.20
N ALA A 74 -0.09 4.17 -15.43
CA ALA A 74 -1.33 3.61 -15.97
C ALA A 74 -2.00 4.54 -17.00
N ARG A 75 -1.99 5.85 -16.73
CA ARG A 75 -2.55 6.86 -17.64
C ARG A 75 -1.76 7.02 -18.93
N LEU A 76 -0.43 7.00 -18.86
CA LEU A 76 0.45 7.16 -20.02
C LEU A 76 0.41 5.92 -20.93
N VAL A 77 0.40 4.71 -20.35
CA VAL A 77 0.49 3.46 -21.13
C VAL A 77 -0.87 2.99 -21.64
N ARG A 78 -1.94 3.17 -20.85
CA ARG A 78 -3.26 2.56 -21.12
C ARG A 78 -4.42 3.57 -21.15
N GLY A 79 -4.13 4.87 -21.11
CA GLY A 79 -5.17 5.92 -21.20
C GLY A 79 -6.19 5.87 -20.06
N LYS A 80 -7.43 6.27 -20.34
CA LYS A 80 -8.52 6.34 -19.33
C LYS A 80 -8.90 4.96 -18.77
N ASP A 81 -8.87 3.91 -19.59
CA ASP A 81 -9.22 2.55 -19.15
C ASP A 81 -8.16 1.96 -18.21
N GLY A 82 -6.88 2.29 -18.45
CA GLY A 82 -5.79 1.98 -17.54
C GLY A 82 -5.97 2.58 -16.16
N VAL A 83 -6.44 3.82 -16.10
CA VAL A 83 -6.72 4.53 -14.84
C VAL A 83 -7.91 3.91 -14.10
N ALA A 84 -8.97 3.52 -14.81
CA ALA A 84 -10.13 2.86 -14.21
C ALA A 84 -9.74 1.50 -13.58
N SER A 85 -8.99 0.67 -14.32
CA SER A 85 -8.45 -0.59 -13.82
C SER A 85 -7.49 -0.41 -12.64
N TYR A 86 -6.64 0.61 -12.71
CA TYR A 86 -5.75 0.98 -11.60
C TYR A 86 -6.53 1.39 -10.35
N THR A 87 -7.57 2.20 -10.51
CA THR A 87 -8.38 2.68 -9.37
C THR A 87 -9.08 1.54 -8.66
N ALA A 88 -9.60 0.55 -9.40
CA ALA A 88 -10.22 -0.65 -8.83
C ALA A 88 -9.24 -1.57 -8.07
N SER A 89 -7.95 -1.57 -8.46
CA SER A 89 -6.92 -2.45 -7.89
C SER A 89 -5.78 -1.68 -7.21
N LYS A 90 -6.03 -0.43 -6.81
CA LYS A 90 -5.00 0.54 -6.39
C LYS A 90 -4.13 -0.03 -5.27
N ILE A 91 -4.77 -0.52 -4.21
CA ILE A 91 -4.06 -0.98 -3.01
C ILE A 91 -3.26 -2.26 -3.31
N ASN A 92 -3.81 -3.19 -4.11
CA ASN A 92 -3.09 -4.41 -4.49
C ASN A 92 -1.84 -4.10 -5.31
N ARG A 93 -1.91 -3.13 -6.23
CA ARG A 93 -0.75 -2.70 -7.04
C ARG A 93 0.30 -1.98 -6.22
N ILE A 94 -0.12 -1.13 -5.27
CA ILE A 94 0.81 -0.49 -4.34
C ILE A 94 1.48 -1.55 -3.47
N ALA A 95 0.73 -2.51 -2.91
CA ALA A 95 1.28 -3.61 -2.13
C ALA A 95 2.28 -4.46 -2.92
N ALA A 96 1.96 -4.84 -4.17
CA ALA A 96 2.90 -5.56 -5.04
C ALA A 96 4.19 -4.78 -5.27
N LEU A 97 4.10 -3.46 -5.50
CA LEU A 97 5.28 -2.60 -5.62
C LEU A 97 6.10 -2.57 -4.32
N MET A 98 5.45 -2.49 -3.16
CA MET A 98 6.16 -2.53 -1.87
C MET A 98 6.90 -3.84 -1.70
N THR A 99 6.27 -4.98 -1.99
CA THR A 99 6.90 -6.30 -1.86
C THR A 99 8.12 -6.41 -2.74
N ILE A 100 8.08 -5.90 -3.97
CA ILE A 100 9.23 -5.87 -4.88
C ILE A 100 10.34 -4.99 -4.32
N LEU A 101 10.03 -3.78 -3.85
CA LEU A 101 11.03 -2.86 -3.31
C LEU A 101 11.65 -3.39 -2.01
N ALA A 102 10.85 -4.01 -1.14
CA ALA A 102 11.34 -4.65 0.07
C ALA A 102 12.26 -5.84 -0.25
N ALA A 103 11.91 -6.64 -1.27
CA ALA A 103 12.78 -7.73 -1.73
C ALA A 103 14.10 -7.23 -2.31
N ILE A 104 14.08 -6.12 -3.07
CA ILE A 104 15.31 -5.47 -3.58
C ILE A 104 16.16 -4.92 -2.44
N ALA A 105 15.54 -4.30 -1.44
CA ALA A 105 16.27 -3.74 -0.29
C ALA A 105 16.90 -4.82 0.62
N ALA A 106 16.38 -6.05 0.59
CA ALA A 106 16.88 -7.16 1.38
C ALA A 106 17.95 -8.01 0.66
N ALA A 107 18.22 -7.75 -0.63
CA ALA A 107 19.19 -8.48 -1.46
C ALA A 107 20.54 -7.74 -1.53
#